data_AF-A0A8T7IUU1-F1
#
_entry.id   AF-A0A8T7IUU1-F1
#
_cell.length_a   1.000
_cell.length_b   1.000
_cell.length_c   1.000
_cell.angle_alpha   90.00
_cell.angle_beta   90.00
_cell.angle_gamma   90.00
#
_symmetry.space_group_name_H-M   'P 1'
#
loop_
_entity.id
_entity.type
_entity.pdbx_description
1 polymer ?
#
loop_
_entity_poly.entity_id
_entity_poly.type
_entity_poly.pdbx_seq_one_letter_code
_entity_poly.pdbx_strand_id
1 'polypeptide(L)'
;MIQFTVVIAAALYSSIGFNQMLALSKGKQLPIRRTFIGLLLATVLATYSVSLTLFDGYAINIGVFSFIAATTVGAMCVILLASRKYPTASLGGVLSPITAVALLAMLLLPSDVLIPVSDLSSDMVIHIASSIVAFGFLINAAIQATLSAILNQHLHAKKFTG
;
A
#
# COMPACT_ATOMS: atom_id res chain seq x y z
N MET A 1 -7.49 -17.71 11.19
CA MET A 1 -8.10 -16.35 11.23
C MET A 1 -7.35 -15.34 10.34
N ILE A 2 -6.02 -15.30 10.36
CA ILE A 2 -5.20 -14.35 9.57
C ILE A 2 -5.46 -14.44 8.06
N GLN A 3 -5.59 -15.64 7.50
CA GLN A 3 -5.85 -15.82 6.07
C GLN A 3 -7.16 -15.15 5.63
N PHE A 4 -8.21 -15.20 6.45
CA PHE A 4 -9.50 -14.58 6.15
C PHE A 4 -9.42 -13.05 6.17
N THR A 5 -8.69 -12.47 7.13
CA THR A 5 -8.51 -11.01 7.22
C THR A 5 -7.67 -10.46 6.07
N VAL A 6 -6.65 -11.20 5.62
CA VAL A 6 -5.86 -10.85 4.43
C VAL A 6 -6.73 -10.82 3.17
N VAL A 7 -7.56 -11.85 2.95
CA VAL A 7 -8.46 -11.91 1.79
C VAL A 7 -9.47 -10.76 1.81
N ILE A 8 -10.04 -10.44 2.97
CA ILE A 8 -10.94 -9.28 3.10
C ILE A 8 -10.21 -7.98 2.79
N ALA A 9 -9.01 -7.77 3.35
CA ALA A 9 -8.24 -6.56 3.10
C ALA A 9 -7.88 -6.43 1.60
N ALA A 10 -7.44 -7.50 0.96
CA ALA A 10 -7.13 -7.53 -0.47
C ALA A 10 -8.37 -7.28 -1.34
N ALA A 11 -9.53 -7.83 -0.97
CA ALA A 11 -10.79 -7.59 -1.66
C ALA A 11 -11.24 -6.12 -1.53
N LEU A 12 -11.09 -5.52 -0.35
CA LEU A 12 -11.39 -4.10 -0.11
C LEU A 12 -10.46 -3.20 -0.95
N TYR A 13 -9.16 -3.44 -0.91
CA TYR A 13 -8.20 -2.68 -1.72
C TYR A 13 -8.48 -2.81 -3.22
N SER A 14 -8.74 -4.02 -3.71
CA SER A 14 -9.09 -4.25 -5.12
C SER A 14 -10.37 -3.51 -5.51
N SER A 15 -11.41 -3.60 -4.68
CA SER A 15 -12.71 -2.95 -4.93
C SER A 15 -12.59 -1.42 -4.93
N ILE A 16 -11.84 -0.85 -3.97
CA ILE A 16 -11.63 0.59 -3.89
C ILE A 16 -10.79 1.08 -5.08
N GLY A 17 -9.68 0.40 -5.36
CA GLY A 17 -8.79 0.74 -6.47
C GLY A 17 -9.51 0.70 -7.81
N PHE A 18 -10.25 -0.38 -8.08
CA PHE A 18 -11.01 -0.53 -9.31
C PHE A 18 -12.09 0.56 -9.46
N ASN A 19 -12.85 0.83 -8.39
CA ASN A 19 -13.85 1.91 -8.41
C ASN A 19 -13.23 3.29 -8.62
N GLN A 20 -12.08 3.57 -8.00
CA GLN A 20 -11.36 4.84 -8.20
C GLN A 20 -10.84 4.99 -9.64
N MET A 21 -10.24 3.94 -10.20
CA MET A 21 -9.76 3.95 -11.58
C MET A 21 -10.92 4.13 -12.59
N LEU A 22 -12.04 3.42 -12.39
CA LEU A 22 -13.23 3.58 -13.22
C LEU A 22 -13.84 4.98 -13.11
N ALA A 23 -13.87 5.55 -11.90
CA ALA A 23 -14.39 6.90 -11.69
C ALA A 23 -13.51 7.94 -12.41
N LEU A 24 -12.19 7.82 -12.29
CA LEU A 24 -11.23 8.66 -13.01
C LEU A 24 -11.38 8.55 -14.53
N SER A 25 -11.55 7.33 -15.06
CA SER A 25 -11.79 7.10 -16.50
C SER A 25 -13.09 7.76 -17.00
N LYS A 26 -14.13 7.80 -16.15
CA LYS A 26 -15.42 8.43 -16.46
C LYS A 26 -15.47 9.93 -16.12
N GLY A 27 -14.35 10.52 -15.70
CA GLY A 27 -14.30 11.92 -15.24
C GLY A 27 -15.12 12.21 -13.98
N LYS A 28 -15.57 11.17 -13.27
CA LYS A 28 -16.35 11.30 -12.04
C LYS A 28 -15.42 11.34 -10.83
N GLN A 29 -15.64 12.30 -9.95
CA GLN A 29 -14.96 12.33 -8.65
C GLN A 29 -15.76 11.48 -7.66
N LEU A 30 -15.12 10.45 -7.08
CA LEU A 30 -15.73 9.70 -5.98
C LEU A 30 -15.79 10.58 -4.72
N PRO A 31 -16.80 10.39 -3.86
CA PRO A 31 -16.89 11.09 -2.60
C PRO A 31 -15.67 10.75 -1.72
N ILE A 32 -14.77 11.73 -1.58
CA ILE A 32 -13.47 11.62 -0.88
C ILE A 32 -13.63 10.95 0.49
N ARG A 33 -14.68 11.31 1.25
CA ARG A 33 -14.95 10.76 2.58
C ARG A 33 -15.22 9.25 2.57
N ARG A 34 -16.00 8.74 1.62
CA ARG A 34 -16.32 7.29 1.56
C ARG A 34 -15.08 6.49 1.19
N THR A 35 -14.32 6.99 0.22
CA THR A 35 -13.08 6.32 -0.19
C THR A 35 -12.03 6.35 0.90
N PHE A 36 -11.88 7.46 1.62
CA PHE A 36 -10.97 7.56 2.76
C PHE A 36 -11.33 6.56 3.87
N ILE A 37 -12.61 6.47 4.25
CA ILE A 37 -13.06 5.53 5.29
C ILE A 37 -12.82 4.07 4.85
N GLY A 38 -13.12 3.75 3.58
CA GLY A 38 -12.86 2.42 3.03
C GLY A 38 -11.37 2.06 3.04
N LEU A 39 -10.50 2.99 2.62
CA LEU A 39 -9.05 2.79 2.64
C LEU A 39 -8.52 2.66 4.07
N LEU A 40 -9.03 3.45 5.01
CA LEU A 40 -8.64 3.37 6.41
C LEU A 40 -8.99 1.99 6.99
N LEU A 41 -10.21 1.50 6.75
CA LEU A 41 -10.62 0.17 7.21
C LEU A 41 -9.75 -0.93 6.60
N ALA A 42 -9.54 -0.90 5.27
CA ALA A 42 -8.68 -1.86 4.58
C ALA A 42 -7.25 -1.86 5.12
N THR A 43 -6.71 -0.67 5.39
CA THR A 43 -5.34 -0.50 5.91
C THR A 43 -5.19 -0.97 7.34
N VAL A 44 -6.18 -0.74 8.21
CA VAL A 44 -6.16 -1.27 9.58
C VAL A 44 -6.16 -2.80 9.56
N LEU A 45 -7.03 -3.43 8.75
CA LEU A 45 -7.08 -4.89 8.63
C LEU A 45 -5.79 -5.47 8.05
N ALA A 46 -5.24 -4.83 7.03
CA ALA A 46 -3.98 -5.24 6.40
C ALA A 46 -2.80 -5.11 7.37
N THR A 47 -2.69 -3.98 8.09
CA THR A 47 -1.64 -3.74 9.08
C THR A 47 -1.67 -4.79 10.17
N TYR A 48 -2.86 -5.10 10.71
CA TYR A 48 -3.03 -6.17 11.69
C TYR A 48 -2.55 -7.52 11.14
N SER A 49 -2.98 -7.87 9.93
CA SER A 49 -2.64 -9.16 9.33
C SER A 49 -1.15 -9.29 9.02
N VAL A 50 -0.55 -8.26 8.43
CA VAL A 50 0.88 -8.21 8.14
C VAL A 50 1.71 -8.21 9.43
N SER A 51 1.26 -7.53 10.48
CA SER A 51 1.98 -7.55 11.77
C SER A 51 2.06 -8.95 12.38
N LEU A 52 0.98 -9.74 12.27
CA LEU A 52 0.97 -11.12 12.74
C LEU A 52 1.80 -12.05 11.85
N THR A 53 1.87 -11.77 10.54
CA THR A 53 2.74 -12.54 9.63
C THR A 53 4.22 -12.19 9.83
N LEU A 54 4.54 -10.92 10.07
CA LEU A 54 5.90 -10.47 10.34
C LEU A 54 6.41 -10.96 11.69
N PHE A 55 5.56 -10.97 12.72
CA PHE A 55 5.94 -11.33 14.08
C PHE A 55 5.16 -12.54 14.56
N ASP A 56 5.76 -13.72 14.50
CA ASP A 56 5.17 -14.98 14.99
C ASP A 56 5.45 -15.19 16.49
N GLY A 57 5.80 -14.12 17.22
CA GLY A 57 6.15 -14.14 18.64
C GLY A 57 7.54 -14.69 18.97
N TYR A 58 8.04 -15.67 18.19
CA TYR A 58 9.36 -16.28 18.38
C TYR A 58 10.38 -15.89 17.29
N ALA A 59 9.91 -15.66 16.07
CA ALA A 59 10.73 -15.27 14.94
C ALA A 59 10.08 -14.13 14.15
N ILE A 60 10.92 -13.35 13.47
CA ILE A 60 10.47 -12.38 12.47
C ILE A 60 10.54 -13.02 11.10
N ASN A 61 9.42 -12.98 10.37
CA ASN A 61 9.36 -13.39 8.97
C ASN A 61 9.73 -12.21 8.07
N ILE A 62 10.96 -12.19 7.56
CA ILE A 62 11.43 -11.19 6.59
C ILE A 62 11.43 -11.74 5.15
N GLY A 63 10.53 -12.68 4.88
CA GLY A 63 10.25 -13.14 3.53
C GLY A 63 10.03 -12.01 2.54
N VAL A 64 10.45 -12.22 1.29
CA VAL A 64 10.32 -11.21 0.23
C VAL A 64 8.88 -10.71 0.11
N PHE A 65 7.89 -11.62 0.10
CA PHE A 65 6.50 -11.22 -0.04
C PHE A 65 5.93 -10.56 1.22
N SER A 66 6.34 -11.01 2.42
CA SER A 66 5.99 -10.38 3.70
C SER A 66 6.52 -8.95 3.78
N PHE A 67 7.75 -8.72 3.33
CA PHE A 67 8.36 -7.40 3.28
C PHE A 67 7.72 -6.48 2.23
N ILE A 68 7.39 -7.00 1.04
CA ILE A 68 6.65 -6.24 0.02
C ILE A 68 5.25 -5.86 0.51
N ALA A 69 4.55 -6.78 1.18
CA ALA A 69 3.25 -6.48 1.80
C ALA A 69 3.39 -5.40 2.89
N ALA A 70 4.41 -5.50 3.74
CA ALA A 70 4.66 -4.51 4.80
C ALA A 70 4.97 -3.12 4.24
N THR A 71 5.81 -3.02 3.22
CA THR A 71 6.17 -1.75 2.58
C THR A 71 5.01 -1.12 1.83
N THR A 72 4.19 -1.91 1.11
CA THR A 72 3.00 -1.39 0.41
C THR A 72 1.90 -0.94 1.37
N VAL A 73 1.66 -1.68 2.46
CA VAL A 73 0.76 -1.24 3.55
C VAL A 73 1.33 0.00 4.26
N GLY A 74 2.64 0.08 4.48
CA GLY A 74 3.30 1.28 4.99
C GLY A 74 3.12 2.50 4.09
N ALA A 75 3.24 2.32 2.77
CA ALA A 75 2.95 3.36 1.79
C ALA A 75 1.48 3.83 1.87
N MET A 76 0.53 2.91 2.09
CA MET A 76 -0.89 3.24 2.32
C MET A 76 -1.11 4.06 3.60
N CYS A 77 -0.45 3.71 4.70
CA CYS A 77 -0.48 4.51 5.92
C CYS A 77 0.02 5.94 5.65
N VAL A 78 1.12 6.10 4.91
CA VAL A 78 1.64 7.42 4.51
C VAL A 78 0.62 8.19 3.67
N ILE A 79 -0.05 7.56 2.69
CA ILE A 79 -1.12 8.22 1.91
C ILE A 79 -2.25 8.67 2.82
N LEU A 80 -2.74 7.81 3.72
CA LEU A 80 -3.83 8.15 4.63
C LEU A 80 -3.48 9.35 5.51
N LEU A 81 -2.26 9.39 6.05
CA LEU A 81 -1.77 10.53 6.83
C LEU A 81 -1.65 11.80 5.98
N ALA A 82 -1.08 11.70 4.78
CA ALA A 82 -0.93 12.83 3.87
C ALA A 82 -2.28 13.36 3.36
N SER A 83 -3.27 12.48 3.20
CA SER A 83 -4.59 12.80 2.65
C SER A 83 -5.41 13.76 3.52
N ARG A 84 -5.02 13.90 4.80
CA ARG A 84 -5.61 14.88 5.72
C ARG A 84 -5.29 16.33 5.32
N LYS A 85 -4.14 16.56 4.68
CA LYS A 85 -3.66 17.89 4.30
C LYS A 85 -3.75 18.16 2.80
N TYR A 86 -3.57 17.11 1.98
CA TYR A 86 -3.59 17.22 0.53
C TYR A 86 -4.54 16.17 -0.06
N PRO A 87 -5.42 16.50 -1.02
CA PRO A 87 -6.29 15.52 -1.65
C PRO A 87 -5.50 14.57 -2.56
N THR A 88 -4.78 13.62 -1.96
CA THR A 88 -3.98 12.56 -2.61
C THR A 88 -4.84 11.37 -3.01
N ALA A 89 -6.16 11.51 -3.08
CA ALA A 89 -7.11 10.42 -3.29
C ALA A 89 -6.83 9.64 -4.59
N SER A 90 -6.24 10.26 -5.61
CA SER A 90 -5.82 9.60 -6.86
C SER A 90 -4.69 8.58 -6.67
N LEU A 91 -3.80 8.78 -5.69
CA LEU A 91 -2.70 7.86 -5.39
C LEU A 91 -3.20 6.56 -4.77
N GLY A 92 -4.23 6.65 -3.94
CA GLY A 92 -4.93 5.48 -3.40
C GLY A 92 -5.45 4.57 -4.51
N GLY A 93 -5.88 5.13 -5.64
CA GLY A 93 -6.41 4.36 -6.77
C GLY A 93 -5.36 3.46 -7.43
N VAL A 94 -4.12 3.94 -7.56
CA VAL A 94 -3.01 3.20 -8.15
C VAL A 94 -2.37 2.24 -7.15
N LEU A 95 -2.17 2.69 -5.91
CA LEU A 95 -1.48 1.88 -4.91
C LEU A 95 -2.36 0.75 -4.35
N SER A 96 -3.69 0.91 -4.36
CA SER A 96 -4.61 -0.11 -3.81
C SER A 96 -4.52 -1.46 -4.51
N PRO A 97 -4.61 -1.56 -5.85
CA PRO A 97 -4.46 -2.85 -6.52
C PRO A 97 -3.06 -3.44 -6.30
N ILE A 98 -2.01 -2.62 -6.23
CA ILE A 98 -0.64 -3.08 -5.92
C ILE A 98 -0.59 -3.70 -4.52
N THR A 99 -1.19 -3.03 -3.53
CA THR A 99 -1.25 -3.52 -2.14
C THR A 99 -2.07 -4.81 -2.04
N ALA A 100 -3.18 -4.92 -2.78
CA ALA A 100 -3.96 -6.15 -2.84
C ALA A 100 -3.15 -7.33 -3.40
N VAL A 101 -2.42 -7.11 -4.51
CA VAL A 101 -1.55 -8.13 -5.10
C VAL A 101 -0.43 -8.53 -4.13
N ALA A 102 0.19 -7.57 -3.44
CA ALA A 102 1.22 -7.85 -2.44
C ALA A 102 0.69 -8.71 -1.28
N LEU A 103 -0.51 -8.39 -0.77
CA LEU A 103 -1.16 -9.18 0.28
C LEU A 103 -1.52 -10.59 -0.18
N LEU A 104 -2.03 -10.75 -1.40
CA LEU A 104 -2.32 -12.06 -1.97
C LEU A 104 -1.04 -12.85 -2.24
N ALA A 105 0.03 -12.21 -2.70
CA ALA A 105 1.33 -12.86 -2.89
C ALA A 105 1.91 -13.35 -1.56
N MET A 106 1.84 -12.52 -0.51
CA MET A 106 2.23 -12.92 0.85
C MET A 106 1.44 -14.15 1.34
N LEU A 107 0.16 -14.26 0.98
CA LEU A 107 -0.69 -15.38 1.38
C LEU A 107 -0.47 -16.65 0.54
N LEU A 108 -0.33 -16.51 -0.77
CA LEU A 108 -0.30 -17.62 -1.73
C LEU A 108 1.10 -18.14 -2.02
N LEU A 109 2.13 -17.32 -1.79
CA LEU A 109 3.53 -17.65 -2.01
C LEU A 109 4.30 -17.46 -0.69
N PRO A 110 4.13 -18.35 0.30
CA PRO A 110 4.89 -18.25 1.54
C PRO A 110 6.38 -18.35 1.23
N SER A 111 7.13 -17.32 1.59
CA SER A 111 8.58 -17.28 1.48
C SER A 111 9.13 -17.08 2.89
N ASP A 112 9.11 -18.13 3.70
CA ASP A 112 9.44 -18.01 5.12
C ASP A 112 10.95 -17.88 5.31
N VAL A 113 11.40 -16.65 5.56
CA VAL A 113 12.73 -16.36 6.07
C VAL A 113 12.55 -15.94 7.52
N LEU A 114 12.57 -16.95 8.40
CA LEU A 114 12.33 -16.78 9.83
C LEU A 114 13.67 -16.52 10.52
N ILE A 115 13.83 -15.34 11.13
CA ILE A 115 14.96 -15.04 12.00
C ILE A 115 14.47 -15.03 13.45
N PRO A 116 15.05 -15.85 14.34
CA PRO A 116 14.69 -15.82 15.76
C PRO A 116 14.81 -14.41 16.34
N VAL A 117 13.82 -14.00 17.13
CA VAL A 117 13.84 -12.67 17.78
C VAL A 117 15.00 -12.55 18.77
N SER A 118 15.46 -13.67 19.34
CA SER A 118 16.68 -13.74 20.17
C SER A 118 17.94 -13.27 19.46
N ASP A 119 17.97 -13.41 18.14
CA ASP A 119 19.15 -13.15 17.32
C ASP A 119 19.10 -11.73 16.71
N LEU A 120 17.97 -11.03 16.85
CA LEU A 120 17.84 -9.64 16.45
C LEU A 120 18.22 -8.69 17.59
N SER A 121 19.17 -7.81 17.30
CA SER A 121 19.36 -6.62 18.13
C SER A 121 18.16 -5.68 18.01
N SER A 122 17.88 -4.93 19.08
CA SER A 122 16.83 -3.89 19.06
C SER A 122 17.07 -2.86 17.95
N ASP A 123 18.34 -2.54 17.67
CA ASP A 123 18.74 -1.63 16.58
C ASP A 123 18.29 -2.14 15.20
N MET A 124 18.36 -3.46 14.96
CA MET A 124 17.93 -4.07 13.70
C MET A 124 16.42 -3.90 13.50
N VAL A 125 15.63 -4.07 14.55
CA VAL A 125 14.16 -3.91 14.49
C VAL A 125 13.79 -2.47 14.15
N ILE A 126 14.45 -1.50 14.79
CA ILE A 126 14.25 -0.07 14.49
C ILE A 126 14.66 0.24 13.05
N HIS A 127 15.79 -0.30 12.59
CA HIS A 127 16.26 -0.13 11.22
C HIS A 127 15.23 -0.67 10.20
N ILE A 128 14.69 -1.86 10.42
CA ILE A 128 13.66 -2.46 9.56
C ILE A 128 12.38 -1.61 9.56
N ALA A 129 11.88 -1.22 10.72
CA ALA A 129 10.68 -0.39 10.83
C ALA A 129 10.86 0.97 10.14
N SER A 130 12.01 1.63 10.34
CA SER A 130 12.34 2.90 9.68
C SER A 130 12.45 2.73 8.16
N SER A 131 13.00 1.61 7.69
CA SER A 131 13.10 1.28 6.26
C SER A 131 11.72 1.11 5.62
N ILE A 132 10.79 0.40 6.28
CA ILE A 132 9.40 0.24 5.80
C ILE A 132 8.72 1.61 5.62
N VAL A 133 8.89 2.51 6.59
CA VAL A 133 8.33 3.86 6.52
C VAL A 133 9.00 4.67 5.40
N ALA A 134 10.33 4.64 5.30
CA ALA A 134 11.09 5.35 4.28
C ALA A 134 10.71 4.88 2.87
N PHE A 135 10.62 3.57 2.65
CA PHE A 135 10.12 3.00 1.39
C PHE A 135 8.67 3.40 1.12
N GLY A 136 7.84 3.52 2.16
CA GLY A 136 6.49 4.05 2.03
C GLY A 136 6.45 5.46 1.44
N PHE A 137 7.32 6.36 1.90
CA PHE A 137 7.49 7.69 1.30
C PHE A 137 8.04 7.61 -0.13
N LEU A 138 9.04 6.77 -0.37
CA LEU A 138 9.68 6.62 -1.67
C LEU A 138 8.69 6.12 -2.73
N ILE A 139 7.91 5.08 -2.44
CA ILE A 139 6.88 4.54 -3.34
C ILE A 139 5.87 5.64 -3.70
N ASN A 140 5.41 6.39 -2.70
CA ASN A 140 4.46 7.48 -2.92
C ASN A 140 5.05 8.60 -3.78
N ALA A 141 6.29 9.00 -3.52
CA ALA A 141 6.99 10.01 -4.31
C ALA A 141 7.21 9.53 -5.75
N ALA A 142 7.59 8.26 -5.94
CA ALA A 142 7.79 7.66 -7.25
C ALA A 142 6.49 7.62 -8.07
N ILE A 143 5.37 7.20 -7.45
CA ILE A 143 4.07 7.20 -8.12
C ILE A 143 3.66 8.65 -8.45
N GLN A 144 3.84 9.61 -7.54
CA GLN A 144 3.53 11.02 -7.79
C GLN A 144 4.34 11.59 -8.94
N ALA A 145 5.66 11.37 -8.96
CA ALA A 145 6.54 11.82 -10.03
C ALA A 145 6.15 11.20 -11.38
N THR A 146 5.84 9.90 -11.39
CA THR A 146 5.43 9.17 -12.60
C THR A 146 4.11 9.71 -13.15
N LEU A 147 3.09 9.85 -12.30
CA LEU A 147 1.79 10.40 -12.70
C LEU A 147 1.93 11.84 -13.19
N SER A 148 2.74 12.66 -12.52
CA SER A 148 3.01 14.04 -12.93
C SER A 148 3.71 14.11 -14.30
N ALA A 149 4.68 13.23 -14.55
CA ALA A 149 5.37 13.15 -15.84
C ALA A 149 4.41 12.75 -16.98
N ILE A 150 3.56 11.73 -16.76
CA ILE A 150 2.54 11.30 -17.73
C ILE A 150 1.56 12.43 -18.03
N LEU A 151 1.04 13.10 -16.99
CA LEU A 151 0.12 14.23 -17.15
C LEU A 151 0.76 15.39 -17.92
N ASN A 152 2.03 15.70 -17.63
CA ASN A 152 2.75 16.75 -18.33
C ASN A 152 2.87 16.43 -19.84
N GLN A 153 3.23 15.19 -20.19
CA GLN A 153 3.29 14.75 -21.58
C GLN A 153 1.94 14.88 -22.29
N HIS A 154 0.84 14.45 -21.66
CA HIS A 154 -0.50 14.58 -22.24
C HIS A 154 -0.94 16.04 -22.44
N LEU A 155 -0.57 16.94 -21.52
CA LEU A 155 -0.87 18.37 -21.64
C LEU A 155 -0.11 19.02 -22.79
N HIS A 156 1.17 18.67 -22.99
CA HIS A 156 1.95 19.16 -24.11
C HIS A 156 1.45 18.58 -25.46
N ALA A 157 1.08 17.30 -25.50
CA ALA A 157 0.53 16.68 -26.71
C ALA A 157 -0.79 17.31 -27.17
N LYS A 158 -1.69 17.68 -26.23
CA LYS A 158 -2.95 18.37 -26.57
C LYS A 158 -2.78 19.82 -27.03
N LYS A 159 -1.68 20.49 -26.68
CA LYS A 159 -1.40 21.86 -27.13
C LYS A 159 -0.89 21.96 -28.57
N PHE A 160 -0.49 20.84 -29.19
CA PHE A 160 0.03 20.79 -30.56
C PHE A 160 -1.03 20.56 -31.65
N THR A 161 -2.30 20.38 -31.30
CA THR A 161 -3.41 20.14 -32.25
C THR A 161 -4.43 21.28 -32.29
N GLY A 162 -4.03 22.49 -31.89
CA GLY A 162 -4.85 23.70 -31.93
C GLY A 162 -4.24 24.76 -32.83
#